data_AF-A0A8T7EDY9-F1
#
_entry.id   AF-A0A8T7EDY9-F1
#
_cell.length_a   1.000
_cell.length_b   1.000
_cell.length_c   1.000
_cell.angle_alpha   90.00
_cell.angle_beta   90.00
_cell.angle_gamma   90.00
#
_symmetry.space_group_name_H-M   'P 1'
#
loop_
_entity.id
_entity.type
_entity.pdbx_description
1 polymer ?
#
loop_
_entity_poly.entity_id
_entity_poly.type
_entity_poly.pdbx_seq_one_letter_code
_entity_poly.pdbx_strand_id
1 'polypeptide(L)'
;MKNNEMTLTDKNLDALADFLALQTADDTLAAQIPDKAHLFHGVYHDAALTQANIKLATKTLLGMALGYVEPAPLVMIFEHHAGERMVINLSEDLPLKEAQTFIEAFQSKSQQAITSRINTA
;
A
#
# COMPACT_ATOMS: atom_id res chain seq x y z
N MET A 1 7.62 24.41 26.17
CA MET A 1 8.32 23.49 25.26
C MET A 1 7.26 22.79 24.42
N LYS A 2 7.12 23.12 23.13
CA LYS A 2 6.18 22.45 22.24
C LYS A 2 6.85 21.17 21.74
N ASN A 3 6.37 20.01 22.19
CA ASN A 3 6.81 18.73 21.66
C ASN A 3 6.38 18.64 20.19
N ASN A 4 7.35 18.44 19.29
CA ASN A 4 7.13 18.17 17.87
C ASN A 4 6.46 16.79 17.73
N GLU A 5 5.14 16.74 17.77
CA GLU A 5 4.40 15.61 17.20
C GLU A 5 4.41 15.77 15.67
N MET A 6 5.44 15.22 15.01
CA MET A 6 5.45 15.11 13.55
C MET A 6 4.22 14.34 13.07
N THR A 7 3.56 14.87 12.04
CA THR A 7 2.42 14.17 11.43
C THR A 7 2.90 12.93 10.67
N LEU A 8 2.00 11.97 10.41
CA LEU A 8 2.32 10.80 9.58
C LEU A 8 2.78 11.19 8.17
N THR A 9 2.28 12.31 7.64
CA THR A 9 2.70 12.84 6.34
C THR A 9 4.14 13.30 6.38
N ASP A 10 4.54 14.04 7.42
CA ASP A 10 5.92 14.52 7.57
C ASP A 10 6.89 13.34 7.66
N LYS A 11 6.56 12.34 8.49
CA LYS A 11 7.36 11.10 8.62
C LYS A 11 7.52 10.34 7.31
N ASN A 12 6.48 10.30 6.48
CA ASN A 12 6.54 9.66 5.18
C ASN A 12 7.41 10.41 4.18
N LEU A 13 7.40 11.75 4.23
CA LEU A 13 8.26 12.59 3.40
C LEU A 13 9.73 12.45 3.82
N ASP A 14 10.00 12.44 5.13
CA ASP A 14 11.34 12.23 5.66
C ASP A 14 11.89 10.85 5.25
N ALA A 15 11.10 9.79 5.44
CA ALA A 15 11.50 8.43 5.03
C ALA A 15 11.78 8.31 3.52
N LEU A 16 10.99 9.01 2.68
CA LEU A 16 11.22 9.06 1.24
C LEU A 16 12.51 9.82 0.91
N ALA A 17 12.74 10.97 1.56
CA ALA A 17 13.95 11.75 1.36
C ALA A 17 15.21 10.95 1.74
N ASP A 18 15.16 10.24 2.87
CA ASP A 18 16.24 9.37 3.34
C ASP A 18 16.49 8.19 2.39
N PHE A 19 15.44 7.63 1.79
CA PHE A 19 15.59 6.61 0.77
C PHE A 19 16.28 7.14 -0.49
N LEU A 20 15.81 8.28 -1.02
CA LEU A 20 16.37 8.89 -2.22
C LEU A 20 17.83 9.32 -2.03
N ALA A 21 18.17 9.89 -0.87
CA ALA A 21 19.54 10.26 -0.53
C ALA A 21 20.46 9.03 -0.54
N LEU A 22 20.00 7.89 -0.03
CA LEU A 22 20.79 6.66 -0.02
C LEU A 22 20.93 6.02 -1.41
N GLN A 23 19.93 6.13 -2.29
CA GLN A 23 20.06 5.65 -3.68
C GLN A 23 21.11 6.42 -4.47
N THR A 24 21.29 7.73 -4.21
CA THR A 24 22.41 8.46 -4.83
C THR A 24 23.80 7.94 -4.45
N ALA A 25 23.89 7.11 -3.39
CA ALA A 25 25.13 6.50 -2.91
C ALA A 25 25.27 5.01 -3.28
N ASP A 26 24.16 4.26 -3.39
CA ASP A 26 24.12 2.83 -3.75
C ASP A 26 22.75 2.45 -4.36
N ASP A 27 22.77 2.09 -5.66
CA ASP A 27 21.57 1.80 -6.48
C ASP A 27 21.00 0.37 -6.31
N THR A 28 21.59 -0.46 -5.45
CA THR A 28 21.20 -1.89 -5.33
C THR A 28 19.78 -2.12 -4.81
N LEU A 29 19.22 -1.16 -4.07
CA LEU A 29 17.85 -1.26 -3.55
C LEU A 29 16.81 -0.81 -4.58
N ALA A 30 17.04 0.29 -5.30
CA ALA A 30 16.16 0.77 -6.35
C ALA A 30 16.01 -0.23 -7.48
N ALA A 31 17.07 -0.99 -7.80
CA ALA A 31 17.01 -2.06 -8.80
C ALA A 31 16.01 -3.18 -8.47
N GLN A 32 15.58 -3.31 -7.21
CA GLN A 32 14.58 -4.30 -6.77
C GLN A 32 13.15 -3.75 -6.81
N ILE A 33 12.98 -2.45 -7.07
CA ILE A 33 11.68 -1.80 -7.14
C ILE A 33 11.13 -1.94 -8.57
N PRO A 34 9.97 -2.58 -8.75
CA PRO A 34 9.33 -2.66 -10.07
C PRO A 34 8.95 -1.28 -10.60
N ASP A 35 8.99 -1.12 -11.91
CA ASP A 35 8.52 0.09 -12.57
C ASP A 35 7.10 0.45 -12.16
N LYS A 36 6.87 1.75 -11.93
CA LYS A 36 5.58 2.34 -11.53
C LYS A 36 5.02 1.84 -10.19
N ALA A 37 5.83 1.19 -9.36
CA ALA A 37 5.38 0.73 -8.06
C ALA A 37 4.88 1.87 -7.17
N HIS A 38 3.79 1.63 -6.44
CA HIS A 38 3.44 2.44 -5.29
C HIS A 38 4.37 2.10 -4.14
N LEU A 39 5.06 3.12 -3.64
CA LEU A 39 6.04 2.97 -2.56
C LEU A 39 5.45 3.35 -1.22
N PHE A 40 5.72 2.49 -0.24
CA PHE A 40 5.39 2.67 1.16
C PHE A 40 6.64 2.53 2.01
N HIS A 41 6.64 3.12 3.20
CA HIS A 41 7.77 3.00 4.13
C HIS A 41 7.35 2.26 5.38
N GLY A 42 8.21 1.38 5.85
CA GLY A 42 8.11 0.76 7.16
C GLY A 42 9.42 0.95 7.92
N VAL A 43 9.30 1.16 9.22
CA VAL A 43 10.43 1.44 10.10
C VAL A 43 10.22 0.62 11.36
N TYR A 44 11.18 -0.24 11.68
CA TYR A 44 11.11 -1.14 12.84
C TYR A 44 10.85 -0.38 14.15
N HIS A 45 11.48 0.77 14.34
CA HIS A 45 11.33 1.60 15.53
C HIS A 45 10.13 2.58 15.49
N ASP A 46 9.38 2.61 14.39
CA ASP A 46 8.14 3.40 14.26
C ASP A 46 6.99 2.50 13.75
N ALA A 47 6.44 1.71 14.67
CA ALA A 47 5.32 0.83 14.39
C ALA A 47 4.06 1.59 13.93
N ALA A 48 3.86 2.83 14.39
CA ALA A 48 2.71 3.64 14.02
C ALA A 48 2.79 4.06 12.54
N LEU A 49 3.96 4.51 12.09
CA LEU A 49 4.23 4.80 10.68
C LEU A 49 4.04 3.55 9.82
N THR A 50 4.65 2.43 10.23
CA THR A 50 4.56 1.15 9.52
C THR A 50 3.10 0.69 9.37
N GLN A 51 2.33 0.70 10.45
CA GLN A 51 0.92 0.29 10.44
C GLN A 51 0.06 1.23 9.59
N ALA A 52 0.31 2.54 9.64
CA ALA A 52 -0.40 3.51 8.83
C ALA A 52 -0.16 3.26 7.32
N ASN A 53 1.07 2.94 6.95
CA ASN A 53 1.44 2.67 5.56
C ASN A 53 0.95 1.30 5.06
N ILE A 54 0.93 0.26 5.91
CA ILE A 54 0.24 -1.00 5.58
C ILE A 54 -1.24 -0.74 5.31
N LYS A 55 -1.91 0.02 6.18
CA LYS A 55 -3.33 0.38 5.99
C LYS A 55 -3.56 1.17 4.71
N LEU A 56 -2.65 2.07 4.36
CA LEU A 56 -2.72 2.80 3.09
C LEU A 56 -2.55 1.86 1.90
N ALA A 57 -1.57 0.97 1.93
CA ALA A 57 -1.34 -0.04 0.89
C ALA A 57 -2.57 -0.93 0.68
N THR A 58 -3.22 -1.38 1.75
CA THR A 58 -4.48 -2.15 1.66
C THR A 58 -5.61 -1.34 1.01
N LYS A 59 -5.72 -0.04 1.31
CA LYS A 59 -6.72 0.82 0.66
C LYS A 59 -6.42 1.01 -0.83
N THR A 60 -5.15 1.18 -1.18
CA THR A 60 -4.72 1.29 -2.58
C THR A 60 -5.05 0.00 -3.33
N LEU A 61 -4.76 -1.17 -2.74
CA LEU A 61 -5.11 -2.47 -3.28
C LEU A 61 -6.63 -2.59 -3.54
N LEU A 62 -7.44 -2.19 -2.56
CA LEU A 62 -8.90 -2.17 -2.72
C LEU A 62 -9.34 -1.22 -3.84
N GLY A 63 -8.68 -0.07 -3.97
CA GLY A 63 -8.95 0.86 -5.05
C GLY A 63 -8.60 0.33 -6.44
N MET A 64 -7.53 -0.46 -6.54
CA MET A 64 -7.20 -1.19 -7.77
C MET A 64 -8.25 -2.25 -8.08
N ALA A 65 -8.64 -3.03 -7.07
CA ALA A 65 -9.68 -4.06 -7.23
C ALA A 65 -11.04 -3.47 -7.63
N LEU A 66 -11.34 -2.25 -7.23
CA LEU A 66 -12.55 -1.50 -7.60
C LEU A 66 -12.39 -0.67 -8.90
N GLY A 67 -11.20 -0.63 -9.48
CA GLY A 67 -10.92 0.02 -10.77
C GLY A 67 -10.82 1.55 -10.75
N TYR A 68 -10.67 2.19 -9.59
CA TYR A 68 -10.46 3.65 -9.48
C TYR A 68 -9.02 4.04 -9.14
N VAL A 69 -8.15 3.05 -8.90
CA VAL A 69 -6.69 3.21 -8.86
C VAL A 69 -6.12 2.33 -9.98
N GLU A 70 -5.18 2.88 -10.75
CA GLU A 70 -4.49 2.12 -11.80
C GLU A 70 -3.77 0.91 -11.18
N PRO A 71 -3.89 -0.30 -11.75
CA PRO A 71 -3.15 -1.46 -11.26
C PRO A 71 -1.64 -1.24 -11.37
N ALA A 72 -0.94 -1.37 -10.24
CA ALA A 72 0.50 -1.28 -10.17
C ALA A 72 1.05 -2.11 -9.00
N PRO A 73 2.34 -2.51 -9.03
CA PRO A 73 2.97 -3.17 -7.89
C PRO A 73 2.92 -2.28 -6.63
N LEU A 74 2.70 -2.90 -5.48
CA LEU A 74 2.74 -2.28 -4.16
C LEU A 74 4.00 -2.79 -3.47
N VAL A 75 4.85 -1.87 -3.02
CA VAL A 75 6.13 -2.22 -2.42
C VAL A 75 6.34 -1.40 -1.16
N MET A 76 6.83 -2.05 -0.11
CA MET A 76 7.29 -1.38 1.09
C MET A 76 8.81 -1.44 1.19
N ILE A 77 9.44 -0.29 1.36
CA ILE A 77 10.83 -0.18 1.78
C ILE A 77 10.83 -0.23 3.31
N PHE A 78 11.33 -1.33 3.86
CA PHE A 78 11.33 -1.57 5.30
C PHE A 78 12.74 -1.40 5.89
N GLU A 79 12.88 -0.54 6.89
CA GLU A 79 14.10 -0.38 7.67
C GLU A 79 14.05 -1.27 8.92
N HIS A 80 14.87 -2.33 8.94
CA HIS A 80 14.91 -3.31 10.02
C HIS A 80 15.79 -2.81 11.20
N HIS A 81 16.95 -2.26 10.89
CA HIS A 81 17.88 -1.59 11.81
C HIS A 81 18.57 -0.42 11.11
N ALA A 82 19.29 0.43 11.85
CA ALA A 82 19.95 1.62 11.30
C ALA A 82 20.87 1.24 10.13
N GLY A 83 20.44 1.56 8.91
CA GLY A 83 21.15 1.29 7.66
C GLY A 83 20.78 -0.01 6.93
N GLU A 84 20.02 -0.92 7.54
CA GLU A 84 19.56 -2.15 6.89
C GLU A 84 18.13 -1.97 6.37
N ARG A 85 18.01 -1.89 5.04
CA ARG A 85 16.73 -1.77 4.35
C ARG A 85 16.48 -2.95 3.44
N MET A 86 15.21 -3.31 3.31
CA MET A 86 14.76 -4.36 2.39
C MET A 86 13.51 -3.92 1.64
N VAL A 87 13.33 -4.48 0.45
CA VAL A 87 12.15 -4.29 -0.39
C VAL A 87 11.19 -5.44 -0.12
N ILE A 88 10.00 -5.12 0.41
CA ILE A 88 8.92 -6.06 0.65
C ILE A 88 7.87 -5.88 -0.43
N ASN A 89 7.60 -6.93 -1.19
CA ASN A 89 6.47 -6.94 -2.12
C ASN A 89 5.16 -7.06 -1.32
N LEU A 90 4.31 -6.04 -1.38
CA LEU A 90 2.99 -6.04 -0.75
C LEU A 90 1.89 -6.51 -1.71
N SER A 91 2.20 -6.67 -3.00
CA SER A 91 1.32 -7.20 -4.03
C SER A 91 1.34 -8.71 -4.11
N GLU A 92 1.51 -9.44 -3.00
CA GLU A 92 1.30 -10.89 -3.06
C GLU A 92 -0.08 -11.17 -3.69
N ASP A 93 -0.11 -12.04 -4.70
CA ASP A 93 -1.30 -12.28 -5.54
C ASP A 93 -2.54 -12.69 -4.73
N LEU A 94 -2.32 -13.23 -3.52
CA LEU A 94 -3.36 -13.77 -2.67
C LEU A 94 -4.36 -12.69 -2.18
N PRO A 95 -3.94 -11.61 -1.48
CA PRO A 95 -4.86 -10.54 -1.06
C PRO A 95 -5.62 -9.85 -2.21
N LEU A 96 -4.97 -9.61 -3.36
CA LEU A 96 -5.63 -8.94 -4.50
C LEU A 96 -6.73 -9.81 -5.10
N LYS A 97 -6.41 -11.09 -5.33
CA LYS A 97 -7.32 -12.06 -5.90
C LYS A 97 -8.51 -12.34 -4.98
N GLU A 98 -8.26 -12.40 -3.67
CA GLU A 98 -9.33 -12.52 -2.66
C GLU A 98 -10.26 -11.31 -2.68
N ALA A 99 -9.72 -10.10 -2.74
CA ALA A 99 -10.51 -8.87 -2.82
C ALA A 99 -11.36 -8.82 -4.10
N GLN A 100 -10.78 -9.16 -5.25
CA GLN A 100 -11.50 -9.23 -6.53
C GLN A 100 -12.63 -10.26 -6.47
N THR A 101 -12.34 -11.47 -5.99
CA THR A 101 -13.34 -12.55 -5.85
C THR A 101 -14.52 -12.11 -4.97
N PHE A 102 -14.23 -11.43 -3.86
CA PHE A 102 -15.27 -10.89 -2.97
C PHE A 102 -16.13 -9.83 -3.67
N ILE A 103 -15.51 -8.89 -4.38
CA ILE A 103 -16.21 -7.80 -5.10
C ILE A 103 -17.15 -8.38 -6.16
N GLU A 104 -16.68 -9.32 -6.98
CA GLU A 104 -17.49 -9.97 -8.02
C GLU A 104 -18.69 -10.70 -7.42
N ALA A 105 -18.47 -11.47 -6.35
CA ALA A 105 -19.54 -12.18 -5.64
C ALA A 105 -20.57 -11.22 -5.05
N PHE A 106 -20.13 -10.09 -4.48
CA PHE A 106 -21.00 -9.06 -3.94
C PHE A 106 -21.83 -8.37 -5.05
N GLN A 107 -21.20 -8.02 -6.18
CA GLN A 107 -21.88 -7.42 -7.32
C GLN A 107 -22.97 -8.36 -7.87
N SER A 108 -22.66 -9.64 -8.05
CA SER A 108 -23.61 -10.64 -8.52
C SER A 108 -24.82 -10.77 -7.57
N LYS A 109 -24.60 -10.90 -6.27
CA LYS A 109 -25.69 -10.94 -5.26
C LYS A 109 -26.53 -9.67 -5.25
N SER A 110 -25.88 -8.51 -5.37
CA SER A 110 -26.57 -7.21 -5.41
C SER A 110 -27.45 -7.08 -6.64
N GLN A 111 -26.96 -7.48 -7.82
CA GLN A 111 -27.72 -7.49 -9.06
C GLN A 111 -28.95 -8.41 -8.97
N GLN A 112 -28.78 -9.61 -8.41
CA GLN A 112 -29.91 -10.52 -8.17
C GLN A 112 -30.94 -9.89 -7.24
N ALA A 113 -30.53 -9.34 -6.10
CA ALA A 113 -31.44 -8.72 -5.14
C ALA A 113 -32.19 -7.51 -5.73
N ILE A 114 -31.51 -6.67 -6.49
CA ILE A 114 -32.12 -5.52 -7.18
C ILE A 114 -33.11 -6.00 -8.24
N THR A 115 -32.72 -6.98 -9.07
CA THR A 115 -33.59 -7.54 -10.12
C THR A 115 -34.84 -8.18 -9.53
N SER A 116 -34.70 -8.93 -8.44
CA SER A 116 -35.84 -9.50 -7.71
C SER A 116 -36.78 -8.41 -7.21
N ARG A 117 -36.25 -7.31 -6.63
CA ARG A 117 -37.08 -6.19 -6.16
C ARG A 117 -37.83 -5.51 -7.30
N ILE A 118 -37.19 -5.30 -8.45
CA ILE A 118 -37.82 -4.71 -9.66
C ILE A 118 -38.96 -5.59 -10.15
N ASN A 119 -38.76 -6.90 -10.22
CA ASN A 119 -39.76 -7.84 -10.74
C ASN A 119 -40.94 -8.09 -9.78
N THR A 120 -40.82 -7.67 -8.52
CA THR A 120 -41.89 -7.78 -7.51
C THR A 120 -42.56 -6.44 -7.19
N ALA A 121 -42.10 -5.34 -7.78
CA ALA A 121 -42.69 -4.01 -7.66
C ALA A 121 -43.68 -3.76 -8.80
#